data_AF-A7VKD4-F1
#
_entry.id   AF-A7VKD4-F1
#
_cell.length_a   1.000
_cell.length_b   1.000
_cell.length_c   1.000
_cell.angle_alpha   90.00
_cell.angle_beta   90.00
_cell.angle_gamma   90.00
#
_symmetry.space_group_name_H-M   'P 1'
#
loop_
_entity.id
_entity.type
_entity.pdbx_description
1 polymer ?
#
loop_
_entity_poly.entity_id
_entity_poly.type
_entity_poly.pdbx_seq_one_letter_code
_entity_poly.pdbx_strand_id
1 'polypeptide(L)'
;EDDDASPHSGEDDSENETQDTGDIKEHSELEKRDPQELVASFSERVRNMSPDDIKIPPEPPGRCSIHLQEKIQKLYERKLKEGTDMNQIIQKKKEFRNPSIYEKLIQFCSIDELGTNYPKDMFDPHGWSEDSYYEALAKAQKIEMDKLEKAKKERTKIEFVTGTKKGTTTSAPTGTTSTTTTATADAQ
;
A
#
# COMPACT_ATOMS: atom_id res chain seq x y z
N GLU A 1 -7.01 74.42 -49.04
CA GLU A 1 -7.75 73.80 -50.14
C GLU A 1 -7.58 72.29 -49.97
N ASP A 2 -8.09 71.71 -48.88
CA ASP A 2 -9.51 71.42 -48.57
C ASP A 2 -10.04 70.37 -49.57
N ASP A 3 -10.71 69.28 -49.23
CA ASP A 3 -11.46 68.93 -48.02
C ASP A 3 -11.78 67.41 -48.00
N ASP A 4 -12.28 67.02 -46.84
CA ASP A 4 -12.92 65.77 -46.38
C ASP A 4 -13.86 64.99 -47.35
N ALA A 5 -13.89 63.65 -47.22
CA ALA A 5 -15.12 62.82 -47.07
C ALA A 5 -14.90 61.32 -47.35
N SER A 6 -15.16 60.47 -46.35
CA SER A 6 -15.43 59.02 -46.49
C SER A 6 -16.81 58.75 -47.14
N PRO A 7 -17.09 57.54 -47.67
CA PRO A 7 -17.75 56.53 -46.82
C PRO A 7 -17.40 55.05 -47.13
N HIS A 8 -17.14 54.31 -46.05
CA HIS A 8 -17.79 53.04 -45.64
C HIS A 8 -18.25 52.03 -46.71
N SER A 9 -17.54 50.90 -46.79
CA SER A 9 -18.15 49.58 -47.04
C SER A 9 -17.43 48.55 -46.17
N GLY A 10 -18.13 48.07 -45.15
CA GLY A 10 -17.65 47.01 -44.27
C GLY A 10 -17.64 45.68 -45.00
N GLU A 11 -16.50 45.00 -44.92
CA GLU A 11 -16.41 43.56 -45.14
C GLU A 11 -16.02 42.95 -43.78
N ASP A 12 -16.93 42.14 -43.28
CA ASP A 12 -16.93 41.42 -42.02
C ASP A 12 -15.93 40.26 -42.12
N ASP A 13 -14.72 40.45 -41.58
CA ASP A 13 -13.75 39.38 -41.37
C ASP A 13 -14.01 38.77 -39.98
N SER A 14 -15.02 37.89 -39.93
CA SER A 14 -15.35 37.14 -38.71
C SER A 14 -14.32 36.05 -38.50
N GLU A 15 -13.26 36.38 -37.76
CA GLU A 15 -12.31 35.46 -37.14
C GLU A 15 -13.08 34.39 -36.32
N ASN A 16 -13.07 33.14 -36.81
CA ASN A 16 -13.60 32.00 -36.09
C ASN A 16 -12.57 31.52 -35.04
N GLU A 17 -12.39 32.27 -33.96
CA GLU A 17 -11.71 31.80 -32.75
C GLU A 17 -12.69 31.00 -31.88
N THR A 18 -12.85 29.70 -32.11
CA THR A 18 -13.44 28.81 -31.09
C THR A 18 -12.96 27.36 -31.22
N GLN A 19 -11.65 27.12 -31.02
CA GLN A 19 -11.13 25.76 -30.74
C GLN A 19 -9.99 25.80 -29.72
N ASP A 20 -10.22 26.39 -28.54
CA ASP A 20 -9.28 26.26 -27.41
C ASP A 20 -9.97 26.14 -26.04
N THR A 21 -11.28 26.38 -25.97
CA THR A 21 -12.03 26.34 -24.71
C THR A 21 -12.35 24.92 -24.23
N GLY A 22 -12.15 23.89 -25.06
CA GLY A 22 -12.41 22.49 -24.72
C GLY A 22 -11.31 21.87 -23.85
N ASP A 23 -10.05 22.12 -24.22
CA ASP A 23 -8.87 21.51 -23.60
C ASP A 23 -8.61 22.10 -22.20
N ILE A 24 -8.78 23.42 -22.06
CA ILE A 24 -8.64 24.14 -20.78
C ILE A 24 -9.69 23.67 -19.74
N LYS A 25 -10.90 23.31 -20.20
CA LYS A 25 -11.98 22.85 -19.30
C LYS A 25 -11.71 21.44 -18.79
N GLU A 26 -11.23 20.55 -19.64
CA GLU A 26 -10.91 19.17 -19.29
C GLU A 26 -9.73 19.10 -18.30
N HIS A 27 -8.70 19.93 -18.49
CA HIS A 27 -7.57 20.06 -17.56
C HIS A 27 -8.00 20.55 -16.17
N SER A 28 -8.96 21.48 -16.10
CA SER A 28 -9.46 22.04 -14.84
C SER A 28 -10.36 21.10 -14.02
N GLU A 29 -10.99 20.11 -14.67
CA GLU A 29 -11.79 19.09 -14.00
C GLU A 29 -10.93 17.89 -13.55
N LEU A 30 -9.87 17.56 -14.30
CA LEU A 30 -8.89 16.55 -13.92
C LEU A 30 -8.13 16.94 -12.64
N GLU A 31 -7.81 18.22 -12.44
CA GLU A 31 -7.15 18.71 -11.22
C GLU A 31 -7.98 18.53 -9.92
N LYS A 32 -9.29 18.32 -10.03
CA LYS A 32 -10.19 18.18 -8.87
C LYS A 32 -10.46 16.75 -8.45
N ARG A 33 -10.07 15.75 -9.26
CA ARG A 33 -10.30 14.34 -8.93
C ARG A 33 -9.19 13.81 -8.03
N ASP A 34 -9.57 12.83 -7.20
CA ASP A 34 -8.61 12.13 -6.36
C ASP A 34 -7.54 11.46 -7.24
N PRO A 35 -6.24 11.64 -6.95
CA PRO A 35 -5.16 11.04 -7.76
C PRO A 35 -5.29 9.53 -7.92
N GLN A 36 -5.77 8.80 -6.90
CA GLN A 36 -5.96 7.36 -7.00
C GLN A 36 -7.09 6.99 -7.96
N GLU A 37 -8.19 7.76 -8.03
CA GLU A 37 -9.25 7.54 -9.02
C GLU A 37 -8.75 7.80 -10.45
N LEU A 38 -7.91 8.82 -10.64
CA LEU A 38 -7.29 9.08 -11.95
C LEU A 38 -6.42 7.91 -12.40
N VAL A 39 -5.58 7.38 -11.51
CA VAL A 39 -4.72 6.22 -11.80
C VAL A 39 -5.56 4.97 -12.10
N ALA A 40 -6.64 4.73 -11.35
CA ALA A 40 -7.54 3.61 -11.58
C ALA A 40 -8.24 3.72 -12.95
N SER A 41 -8.80 4.88 -13.28
CA SER A 41 -9.48 5.11 -14.56
C SER A 41 -8.54 4.98 -15.77
N PHE A 42 -7.31 5.48 -15.65
CA PHE A 42 -6.28 5.29 -16.67
C PHE A 42 -5.93 3.80 -16.82
N SER A 43 -5.68 3.11 -15.71
CA SER A 43 -5.34 1.68 -15.71
C SER A 43 -6.46 0.82 -16.29
N GLU A 44 -7.72 1.14 -16.01
CA GLU A 44 -8.88 0.49 -16.63
C GLU A 44 -8.93 0.73 -18.14
N ARG A 45 -8.73 1.97 -18.59
CA ARG A 45 -8.70 2.29 -20.02
C ARG A 45 -7.60 1.52 -20.74
N VAL A 46 -6.39 1.45 -20.18
CA VAL A 46 -5.27 0.71 -20.78
C VAL A 46 -5.55 -0.79 -20.82
N ARG A 47 -6.15 -1.37 -19.78
CA ARG A 47 -6.54 -2.80 -19.75
C ARG A 47 -7.55 -3.18 -20.84
N ASN A 48 -8.37 -2.21 -21.25
CA ASN A 48 -9.41 -2.40 -22.26
C ASN A 48 -8.95 -2.06 -23.70
N MET A 49 -7.71 -1.59 -23.89
CA MET A 49 -7.13 -1.31 -25.20
C MET A 49 -6.50 -2.57 -25.82
N SER A 50 -6.43 -2.61 -27.15
CA SER A 50 -5.64 -3.63 -27.82
C SER A 50 -4.15 -3.36 -27.63
N PRO A 51 -3.26 -4.39 -27.62
CA PRO A 51 -1.83 -4.17 -27.47
C PRO A 51 -1.22 -3.21 -28.52
N ASP A 52 -1.79 -3.19 -29.73
CA ASP A 52 -1.34 -2.33 -30.83
C ASP A 52 -1.70 -0.85 -30.62
N ASP A 53 -2.71 -0.57 -29.80
CA ASP A 53 -3.13 0.79 -29.46
C ASP A 53 -2.30 1.39 -28.31
N ILE A 54 -1.58 0.55 -27.55
CA ILE A 54 -0.73 1.00 -26.43
C ILE A 54 0.54 1.63 -26.99
N LYS A 55 0.59 2.97 -26.93
CA LYS A 55 1.74 3.77 -27.41
C LYS A 55 2.38 4.52 -26.25
N ILE A 56 3.69 4.73 -26.37
CA ILE A 56 4.43 5.62 -25.46
C ILE A 56 3.86 7.04 -25.63
N PRO A 57 3.56 7.77 -24.54
CA PRO A 57 3.10 9.16 -24.62
C PRO A 57 4.07 10.03 -25.43
N PRO A 58 3.58 11.06 -26.13
CA PRO A 58 4.45 12.03 -26.80
C PRO A 58 5.33 12.76 -25.78
N GLU A 59 6.42 13.35 -26.26
CA GLU A 59 7.30 14.15 -25.41
C GLU A 59 6.51 15.28 -24.73
N PRO A 60 6.73 15.52 -23.43
CA PRO A 60 6.00 16.56 -22.72
C PRO A 60 6.30 17.93 -23.34
N PRO A 61 5.28 18.80 -23.50
CA PRO A 61 5.47 20.13 -24.05
C PRO A 61 6.30 20.99 -23.08
N GLY A 62 7.25 21.74 -23.61
CA GLY A 62 8.04 22.71 -22.86
C GLY A 62 9.54 22.44 -22.84
N ARG A 63 10.31 23.43 -22.38
CA ARG A 63 11.76 23.31 -22.22
C ARG A 63 12.08 22.89 -20.79
N CYS A 64 12.98 21.92 -20.63
CA CYS A 64 13.51 21.56 -19.32
C CYS A 64 14.12 22.77 -18.61
N SER A 65 14.02 22.83 -17.28
CA SER A 65 14.64 23.90 -16.49
C SER A 65 16.14 24.03 -16.79
N ILE A 66 16.59 25.24 -17.16
CA ILE A 66 17.99 25.52 -17.52
C ILE A 66 18.94 25.12 -16.37
N HIS A 67 18.60 25.47 -15.13
CA HIS A 67 19.38 25.12 -13.95
C HIS A 67 19.53 23.60 -13.76
N LEU A 68 18.48 22.83 -14.07
CA LEU A 68 18.54 21.36 -13.99
C LEU A 68 19.44 20.80 -15.10
N GLN A 69 19.33 21.32 -16.32
CA GLN A 69 20.19 20.91 -17.44
C GLN A 69 21.67 21.16 -17.12
N GLU A 70 22.01 22.35 -16.63
CA GLU A 70 23.39 22.70 -16.22
C GLU A 70 23.90 21.78 -15.11
N LYS A 71 23.06 21.46 -14.11
CA LYS A 71 23.42 20.56 -13.02
C LYS A 71 23.73 19.15 -13.53
N ILE A 72 22.88 18.61 -14.41
CA ILE A 72 23.07 17.29 -15.02
C ILE A 72 24.33 17.30 -15.88
N GLN A 73 24.50 18.32 -16.72
CA GLN A 73 25.69 18.47 -17.57
C GLN A 73 26.97 18.50 -16.74
N LYS A 74 27.01 19.30 -15.67
CA LYS A 74 28.17 19.37 -14.76
C LYS A 74 28.49 18.01 -14.12
N LEU A 75 27.47 17.28 -13.67
CA LEU A 75 27.66 15.93 -13.10
C LEU A 75 28.18 14.94 -14.14
N TYR A 76 27.66 15.02 -15.37
CA TYR A 76 28.04 14.16 -16.48
C TYR A 76 29.49 14.42 -16.94
N GLU A 77 29.87 15.68 -17.11
CA GLU A 77 31.25 16.06 -17.43
C GLU A 77 32.23 15.62 -16.35
N ARG A 78 31.86 15.77 -15.08
CA ARG A 78 32.67 15.32 -13.95
C ARG A 78 32.88 13.80 -13.97
N LYS A 79 31.83 13.03 -14.28
CA LYS A 79 31.93 11.58 -14.43
C LYS A 79 32.90 11.20 -15.56
N LEU A 80 32.83 11.87 -16.70
CA LEU A 80 33.67 11.61 -17.88
C LEU A 80 35.15 12.00 -17.67
N LYS A 81 35.39 13.20 -17.13
CA LYS A 81 36.73 13.79 -17.04
C LYS A 81 37.51 13.28 -15.83
N GLU A 82 36.85 13.16 -14.67
CA GLU A 82 37.50 12.83 -13.39
C GLU A 82 37.33 11.36 -13.01
N GLY A 83 36.51 10.59 -13.75
CA GLY A 83 36.16 9.21 -13.39
C GLY A 83 35.29 9.13 -12.12
N THR A 84 34.68 10.24 -11.72
CA THR A 84 33.89 10.36 -10.49
C THR A 84 32.51 9.73 -10.66
N ASP A 85 32.40 8.44 -10.36
CA ASP A 85 31.11 7.73 -10.34
C ASP A 85 30.39 7.93 -9.00
N MET A 86 29.24 8.62 -9.05
CA MET A 86 28.41 8.88 -7.87
C MET A 86 27.94 7.59 -7.19
N ASN A 87 27.64 6.54 -7.95
CA ASN A 87 27.23 5.25 -7.38
C ASN A 87 28.38 4.62 -6.59
N GLN A 88 29.60 4.66 -7.12
CA GLN A 88 30.77 4.17 -6.40
C GLN A 88 31.06 4.99 -5.15
N ILE A 89 30.91 6.32 -5.21
CA ILE A 89 31.08 7.18 -4.04
C ILE A 89 30.08 6.80 -2.95
N ILE A 90 28.81 6.63 -3.30
CA ILE A 90 27.75 6.27 -2.36
C ILE A 90 28.05 4.91 -1.73
N GLN A 91 28.37 3.89 -2.52
CA GLN A 91 28.71 2.54 -2.03
C GLN A 91 29.97 2.53 -1.15
N LYS A 92 30.94 3.40 -1.41
CA LYS A 92 32.15 3.57 -0.58
C LYS A 92 31.88 4.27 0.75
N LYS A 93 30.75 4.93 0.97
CA LYS A 93 30.44 5.53 2.27
C LYS A 93 30.12 4.45 3.31
N LYS A 94 30.68 4.59 4.52
CA LYS A 94 30.48 3.61 5.59
C LYS A 94 29.03 3.55 6.05
N GLU A 95 28.33 4.70 6.03
CA GLU A 95 26.92 4.80 6.41
C GLU A 95 26.03 4.04 5.43
N PHE A 96 26.35 4.07 4.14
CA PHE A 96 25.58 3.37 3.11
C PHE A 96 25.81 1.86 3.13
N ARG A 97 26.95 1.40 3.67
CA ARG A 97 27.24 -0.02 3.87
C ARG A 97 26.54 -0.61 5.10
N ASN A 98 26.01 0.23 6.00
CA ASN A 98 25.28 -0.23 7.17
C ASN A 98 23.82 -0.53 6.76
N PRO A 99 23.32 -1.78 6.88
CA PRO A 99 21.94 -2.11 6.50
C PRO A 99 20.86 -1.25 7.17
N SER A 100 21.12 -0.71 8.37
CA SER A 100 20.19 0.21 9.06
C SER A 100 19.97 1.53 8.32
N ILE A 101 20.76 1.85 7.29
CA ILE A 101 20.51 3.02 6.44
C ILE A 101 19.20 2.90 5.67
N TYR A 102 18.76 1.69 5.31
CA TYR A 102 17.53 1.49 4.55
C TYR A 102 16.30 1.96 5.32
N GLU A 103 16.22 1.67 6.62
CA GLU A 103 15.15 2.17 7.49
C GLU A 103 15.05 3.70 7.46
N LYS A 104 16.21 4.39 7.49
CA LYS A 104 16.26 5.86 7.35
C LYS A 104 15.89 6.34 5.96
N LEU A 105 16.26 5.62 4.91
CA LEU A 105 15.93 5.97 3.53
C LEU A 105 14.43 5.81 3.26
N ILE A 106 13.81 4.75 3.79
CA ILE A 106 12.36 4.53 3.72
C ILE A 106 11.65 5.72 4.37
N GLN A 107 12.03 6.10 5.59
CA GLN A 107 11.47 7.25 6.29
C GLN A 107 11.71 8.57 5.54
N PHE A 108 12.95 8.82 5.10
CA PHE A 108 13.33 10.07 4.42
C PHE A 108 12.63 10.25 3.08
N CYS A 109 12.53 9.18 2.28
CA CYS A 109 11.86 9.20 0.99
C CYS A 109 10.34 8.98 1.10
N SER A 110 9.80 8.80 2.31
CA SER A 110 8.38 8.49 2.55
C SER A 110 7.90 7.31 1.71
N ILE A 111 8.71 6.23 1.68
CA ILE A 111 8.40 5.02 0.92
C ILE A 111 7.44 4.15 1.74
N ASP A 112 6.35 3.73 1.12
CA ASP A 112 5.49 2.69 1.64
C ASP A 112 6.11 1.32 1.32
N GLU A 113 6.57 0.60 2.35
CA GLU A 113 7.25 -0.69 2.22
C GLU A 113 6.34 -1.79 1.66
N LEU A 114 5.04 -1.67 1.90
CA LEU A 114 4.02 -2.57 1.37
C LEU A 114 3.34 -1.98 0.13
N GLY A 115 3.77 -0.81 -0.32
CA GLY A 115 3.18 -0.09 -1.44
C GLY A 115 3.24 -0.87 -2.74
N THR A 116 2.28 -0.59 -3.63
CA THR A 116 2.17 -1.23 -4.94
C THR A 116 1.98 -0.20 -6.05
N ASN A 117 2.40 -0.55 -7.26
CA ASN A 117 2.09 0.23 -8.46
C ASN A 117 0.71 -0.13 -9.04
N TYR A 118 0.04 -1.15 -8.51
CA TYR A 118 -1.33 -1.47 -8.89
C TYR A 118 -2.31 -0.43 -8.32
N PRO A 119 -3.37 -0.09 -9.06
CA PRO A 119 -4.40 0.77 -8.52
C PRO A 119 -5.19 0.01 -7.43
N LYS A 120 -5.70 0.74 -6.44
CA LYS A 120 -6.31 0.15 -5.22
C LYS A 120 -7.59 -0.64 -5.52
N ASP A 121 -8.29 -0.35 -6.61
CA ASP A 121 -9.43 -1.13 -7.11
C ASP A 121 -9.02 -2.56 -7.49
N MET A 122 -7.76 -2.74 -7.90
CA MET A 122 -7.22 -4.03 -8.31
C MET A 122 -6.54 -4.75 -7.15
N PHE A 123 -5.70 -4.05 -6.40
CA PHE A 123 -5.00 -4.60 -5.25
C PHE A 123 -4.65 -3.51 -4.25
N ASP A 124 -5.16 -3.65 -3.03
CA ASP A 124 -4.81 -2.80 -1.90
C ASP A 124 -4.00 -3.60 -0.87
N PRO A 125 -2.68 -3.39 -0.78
CA PRO A 125 -1.83 -4.01 0.25
C PRO A 125 -2.30 -3.72 1.68
N HIS A 126 -2.99 -2.60 1.90
CA HIS A 126 -3.49 -2.15 3.19
C HIS A 126 -4.99 -2.40 3.36
N GLY A 127 -5.61 -3.17 2.46
CA GLY A 127 -7.05 -3.45 2.49
C GLY A 127 -7.49 -4.41 3.61
N TRP A 128 -6.56 -4.99 4.36
CA TRP A 128 -6.87 -5.90 5.46
C TRP A 128 -7.26 -5.11 6.72
N SER A 129 -8.36 -5.52 7.36
CA SER A 129 -8.77 -4.96 8.65
C SER A 129 -7.88 -5.44 9.79
N GLU A 130 -7.80 -4.70 10.90
CA GLU A 130 -7.03 -5.07 12.11
C GLU A 130 -7.31 -6.50 12.58
N ASP A 131 -8.57 -6.96 12.49
CA ASP A 131 -9.01 -8.30 12.89
C ASP A 131 -8.39 -9.44 12.06
N SER A 132 -7.83 -9.12 10.89
CA SER A 132 -7.14 -10.09 10.02
C SER A 132 -5.67 -10.27 10.40
N TYR A 133 -5.11 -9.39 11.22
CA TYR A 133 -3.71 -9.45 11.63
C TYR A 133 -3.50 -10.37 12.82
N TYR A 134 -2.27 -10.89 12.92
CA TYR A 134 -1.87 -11.88 13.92
C TYR A 134 -2.26 -11.49 15.36
N GLU A 135 -1.99 -10.24 15.75
CA GLU A 135 -2.23 -9.75 17.12
C GLU A 135 -3.72 -9.80 17.49
N ALA A 136 -4.60 -9.37 16.59
CA ALA A 136 -6.04 -9.38 16.82
C ALA A 136 -6.59 -10.81 16.87
N LEU A 137 -6.13 -11.69 15.95
CA LEU A 137 -6.51 -13.10 15.93
C LEU A 137 -6.08 -13.83 17.21
N ALA A 138 -4.85 -13.62 17.66
CA ALA A 138 -4.32 -14.22 18.88
C ALA A 138 -5.11 -13.74 20.11
N LYS A 139 -5.44 -12.45 20.18
CA LYS A 139 -6.27 -11.88 21.25
C LYS A 139 -7.68 -12.47 21.24
N ALA A 140 -8.31 -12.57 20.09
CA ALA A 140 -9.65 -13.17 19.95
C ALA A 140 -9.66 -14.64 20.38
N GLN A 141 -8.65 -15.42 19.94
CA GLN A 141 -8.51 -16.82 20.31
C GLN A 141 -8.31 -16.99 21.83
N LYS A 142 -7.46 -16.15 22.44
CA LYS A 142 -7.23 -16.18 23.89
C LYS A 142 -8.52 -15.89 24.67
N ILE A 143 -9.25 -14.85 24.27
CA ILE A 143 -10.53 -14.48 24.92
C ILE A 143 -11.52 -15.64 24.85
N GLU A 144 -11.60 -16.33 23.71
CA GLU A 144 -12.51 -17.46 23.54
C GLU A 144 -12.10 -18.68 24.39
N MET A 145 -10.81 -18.97 24.45
CA MET A 145 -10.27 -20.02 25.31
C MET A 145 -10.51 -19.73 26.80
N ASP A 146 -10.30 -18.49 27.24
CA ASP A 146 -10.52 -18.08 28.63
C ASP A 146 -12.01 -18.16 29.01
N LYS A 147 -12.92 -17.78 28.10
CA LYS A 147 -14.37 -17.97 28.30
C LYS A 147 -14.73 -19.43 28.46
N LEU A 148 -14.20 -20.30 27.60
CA LEU A 148 -14.48 -21.74 27.62
C LEU A 148 -13.91 -22.40 28.89
N GLU A 149 -12.74 -21.98 29.35
CA GLU A 149 -12.15 -22.44 30.59
C GLU A 149 -12.95 -21.97 31.81
N LYS A 150 -13.41 -20.71 31.83
CA LYS A 150 -14.27 -20.18 32.89
C LYS A 150 -15.61 -20.92 32.94
N ALA A 151 -16.25 -21.16 31.80
CA ALA A 151 -17.49 -21.93 31.73
C ALA A 151 -17.31 -23.38 32.21
N LYS A 152 -16.18 -24.02 31.87
CA LYS A 152 -15.83 -25.35 32.39
C LYS A 152 -15.66 -25.34 33.92
N LYS A 153 -14.93 -24.36 34.47
CA LYS A 153 -14.71 -24.19 35.92
C LYS A 153 -16.03 -23.91 36.66
N GLU A 154 -16.94 -23.13 36.08
CA GLU A 154 -18.25 -22.86 36.66
C GLU A 154 -19.17 -24.09 36.60
N ARG A 155 -19.14 -24.87 35.51
CA ARG A 155 -19.91 -26.13 35.40
C ARG A 155 -19.50 -27.17 36.46
N THR A 156 -18.21 -27.39 36.68
CA THR A 156 -17.73 -28.34 37.69
C THR A 156 -17.94 -27.87 39.13
N LYS A 157 -18.18 -26.57 39.37
CA LYS A 157 -18.44 -26.03 40.72
C LYS A 157 -19.86 -26.32 41.24
N ILE A 158 -20.81 -26.67 40.38
CA ILE A 158 -22.24 -26.80 40.75
C ILE A 158 -22.63 -28.22 41.25
N GLU A 159 -21.78 -29.23 41.13
CA GLU A 159 -22.12 -30.63 41.51
C GLU A 159 -21.78 -31.03 42.97
N PHE A 160 -21.36 -30.10 43.84
CA PHE A 160 -20.98 -30.40 45.24
C PHE A 160 -22.04 -30.01 46.31
N VAL A 161 -23.34 -30.11 46.00
CA VAL A 161 -24.38 -30.14 47.06
C VAL A 161 -24.65 -31.58 47.45
N THR A 162 -24.20 -31.91 48.64
CA THR A 162 -24.23 -33.19 49.35
C THR A 162 -25.65 -33.75 49.52
N GLY A 163 -25.89 -34.95 48.99
CA GLY A 163 -27.01 -35.78 49.40
C GLY A 163 -26.74 -36.42 50.75
N THR A 164 -27.39 -35.94 51.82
CA THR A 164 -27.44 -36.64 53.11
C THR A 164 -28.48 -37.77 53.04
N LYS A 165 -28.04 -39.02 52.90
CA LYS A 165 -28.86 -40.19 53.25
C LYS A 165 -28.04 -41.22 54.05
N LYS A 166 -28.55 -41.57 55.23
CA LYS A 166 -27.97 -42.42 56.28
C LYS A 166 -28.27 -43.92 56.07
N GLY A 167 -27.31 -44.78 56.40
CA GLY A 167 -27.43 -46.25 56.62
C GLY A 167 -26.32 -47.05 55.92
N THR A 168 -25.19 -47.45 56.54
CA THR A 168 -24.90 -48.55 57.51
C THR A 168 -24.64 -49.94 56.86
N THR A 169 -23.36 -50.41 56.99
CA THR A 169 -22.79 -51.81 56.99
C THR A 169 -22.79 -52.63 55.68
N THR A 170 -21.80 -53.45 55.27
CA THR A 170 -20.57 -54.04 55.86
C THR A 170 -19.71 -54.73 54.76
N SER A 171 -18.40 -54.91 55.05
CA SER A 171 -17.38 -55.88 54.55
C SER A 171 -16.71 -55.74 53.16
N ALA A 172 -15.37 -55.68 53.21
CA ALA A 172 -14.35 -55.75 52.16
C ALA A 172 -13.86 -57.22 51.92
N PRO A 173 -12.71 -57.52 51.27
CA PRO A 173 -11.91 -56.88 50.20
C PRO A 173 -11.68 -57.84 49.00
N THR A 174 -11.13 -57.46 47.84
CA THR A 174 -9.70 -57.66 47.44
C THR A 174 -9.59 -57.53 45.90
N GLY A 175 -8.44 -57.07 45.38
CA GLY A 175 -8.12 -57.24 43.96
C GLY A 175 -7.21 -56.17 43.33
N THR A 176 -5.92 -56.27 43.60
CA THR A 176 -4.77 -55.58 42.98
C THR A 176 -4.73 -55.67 41.44
N THR A 177 -4.29 -54.63 40.74
CA THR A 177 -3.05 -54.62 39.89
C THR A 177 -2.97 -53.39 38.98
N SER A 178 -1.79 -52.77 39.03
CA SER A 178 -1.27 -51.65 38.25
C SER A 178 -1.13 -51.95 36.75
N THR A 179 -1.22 -50.94 35.88
CA THR A 179 -0.30 -50.84 34.73
C THR A 179 -0.22 -49.42 34.17
N THR A 180 1.00 -48.90 34.19
CA THR A 180 1.49 -47.70 33.50
C THR A 180 1.82 -48.05 32.05
N THR A 181 1.63 -47.15 31.09
CA THR A 181 2.64 -46.90 30.03
C THR A 181 2.35 -45.61 29.27
N THR A 182 3.30 -44.68 29.42
CA THR A 182 3.58 -43.53 28.56
C THR A 182 4.54 -44.01 27.47
N ALA A 183 4.36 -43.58 26.21
CA ALA A 183 5.42 -43.66 25.20
C ALA A 183 5.44 -42.35 24.39
N THR A 184 6.59 -41.72 24.42
CA THR A 184 7.01 -40.47 23.79
C THR A 184 7.36 -40.64 22.32
N ALA A 185 7.25 -39.51 21.60
CA ALA A 185 7.67 -39.31 20.23
C ALA A 185 9.20 -39.33 20.06
N ASP A 186 9.67 -39.85 18.93
CA ASP A 186 10.97 -39.53 18.33
C ASP A 186 10.88 -39.77 16.81
N ALA A 187 11.16 -38.74 16.02
CA ALA A 187 11.44 -38.84 14.58
C ALA A 187 12.23 -37.58 14.18
N GLN A 188 13.51 -37.81 13.91
CA GLN A 188 14.46 -36.89 13.30
C GLN A 188 14.40 -37.01 11.77
#